data_AF-A0A8S9PI20-F1
#
_entry.id   AF-A0A8S9PI20-F1
#
_cell.length_a   1.000
_cell.length_b   1.000
_cell.length_c   1.000
_cell.angle_alpha   90.00
_cell.angle_beta   90.00
_cell.angle_gamma   90.00
#
_symmetry.space_group_name_H-M   'P 1'
#
loop_
_entity.id
_entity.type
_entity.pdbx_description
1 polymer ?
#
loop_
_entity_poly.entity_id
_entity_poly.type
_entity_poly.pdbx_seq_one_letter_code
_entity_poly.pdbx_strand_id
1 'polypeptide(L)'
;MAATESSNPNTVKEIFKDGMQHQDWLSLVAVHSDCLLLYVSSYFGARLRSNEKYCNIHANWRNAKLHSGGAFIIRDSSGNVLHHARDAFTFSPNRLTSELRCMEWALQSMQDLGYKEIIIASDLHDLITAVTKSTEWPRFRLLLHRISNLCLQFEAVAFETESSLSNSIARKIAKSILRDGRFQSYLALGGPAWLHQQIFREAALIRS
;
A
#
# COMPACT_ATOMS: atom_id res chain seq x y z
N MET A 1 -34.56 -31.46 -53.88
CA MET A 1 -34.34 -32.39 -52.75
C MET A 1 -33.01 -31.99 -52.11
N ALA A 2 -32.99 -31.84 -50.79
CA ALA A 2 -31.93 -31.26 -49.97
C ALA A 2 -30.57 -31.98 -50.06
N ALA A 3 -29.48 -31.26 -49.75
CA ALA A 3 -28.50 -31.59 -48.69
C ALA A 3 -27.21 -30.73 -48.84
N THR A 4 -27.04 -29.72 -47.99
CA THR A 4 -26.09 -29.64 -46.85
C THR A 4 -24.67 -29.17 -47.22
N GLU A 5 -24.38 -27.90 -46.88
CA GLU A 5 -23.03 -27.44 -46.56
C GLU A 5 -22.54 -28.19 -45.31
N SER A 6 -21.46 -28.96 -45.45
CA SER A 6 -20.69 -29.44 -44.31
C SER A 6 -19.33 -28.75 -44.32
N SER A 7 -19.17 -27.85 -43.35
CA SER A 7 -17.89 -27.26 -42.96
C SER A 7 -16.91 -28.38 -42.59
N ASN A 8 -15.93 -28.62 -43.46
CA ASN A 8 -14.87 -29.60 -43.24
C ASN A 8 -14.05 -29.18 -42.00
N PRO A 9 -14.00 -29.97 -40.92
CA PRO A 9 -13.28 -29.62 -39.68
C PRO A 9 -11.75 -29.63 -39.81
N ASN A 10 -11.22 -29.98 -40.99
CA ASN A 10 -9.80 -30.24 -41.19
C ASN A 10 -8.96 -29.01 -41.51
N THR A 11 -9.54 -27.83 -41.72
CA THR A 11 -8.79 -26.64 -42.16
C THR A 11 -8.06 -25.90 -41.03
N VAL A 12 -8.26 -26.28 -39.77
CA VAL A 12 -7.54 -25.67 -38.62
C VAL A 12 -6.25 -26.45 -38.26
N LYS A 13 -5.94 -27.54 -38.97
CA LYS A 13 -4.84 -28.46 -38.59
C LYS A 13 -3.48 -28.21 -39.25
N GLU A 14 -3.28 -27.15 -40.00
CA GLU A 14 -2.02 -26.96 -40.74
C GLU A 14 -1.25 -25.71 -40.32
N ILE A 15 -0.72 -25.70 -39.09
CA ILE A 15 0.57 -25.03 -38.80
C ILE A 15 1.33 -25.81 -37.71
N PHE A 16 1.63 -27.10 -37.88
CA PHE A 16 2.69 -27.74 -37.08
C PHE A 16 3.49 -28.74 -37.91
N LYS A 17 4.80 -28.54 -37.93
CA LYS A 17 5.79 -29.35 -38.65
C LYS A 17 5.68 -30.84 -38.27
N ASP A 18 5.88 -31.67 -39.29
CA ASP A 18 6.09 -33.12 -39.21
C ASP A 18 6.90 -33.53 -37.96
N GLY A 19 6.34 -34.44 -37.16
CA GLY A 19 7.08 -35.24 -36.18
C GLY A 19 6.94 -34.88 -34.70
N MET A 20 6.16 -33.86 -34.30
CA MET A 20 5.99 -33.51 -32.89
C MET A 20 4.94 -34.42 -32.21
N GLN A 21 5.30 -35.08 -31.10
CA GLN A 21 4.33 -35.90 -30.34
C GLN A 21 3.32 -35.01 -29.61
N HIS A 22 2.11 -35.52 -29.43
CA HIS A 22 1.00 -34.79 -28.79
C HIS A 22 1.34 -34.26 -27.38
N GLN A 23 2.17 -34.98 -26.61
CA GLN A 23 2.66 -34.54 -25.30
C GLN A 23 3.62 -33.35 -25.40
N ASP A 24 4.46 -33.30 -26.43
CA ASP A 24 5.38 -32.17 -26.66
C ASP A 24 4.59 -30.92 -27.06
N TRP A 25 3.54 -31.08 -27.86
CA TRP A 25 2.63 -30.00 -28.22
C TRP A 25 1.87 -29.46 -27.00
N LEU A 26 1.31 -30.33 -26.16
CA LEU A 26 0.65 -29.91 -24.91
C LEU A 26 1.62 -29.19 -23.97
N SER A 27 2.86 -29.67 -23.87
CA SER A 27 3.91 -29.04 -23.06
C SER A 27 4.29 -27.67 -23.62
N LEU A 28 4.40 -27.53 -24.94
CA LEU A 28 4.72 -26.26 -25.60
C LEU A 28 3.60 -25.23 -25.43
N VAL A 29 2.33 -25.66 -25.55
CA VAL A 29 1.15 -24.81 -25.31
C VAL A 29 1.10 -24.38 -23.85
N ALA A 30 1.31 -25.30 -22.90
CA ALA A 30 1.34 -24.98 -21.47
C ALA A 30 2.43 -23.96 -21.12
N VAL A 31 3.65 -24.15 -21.66
CA VAL A 31 4.76 -23.21 -21.46
C VAL A 31 4.44 -21.83 -22.05
N HIS A 32 3.88 -21.77 -23.27
CA HIS A 32 3.53 -20.49 -23.88
C HIS A 32 2.35 -19.80 -23.20
N SER A 33 1.34 -20.56 -22.73
CA SER A 33 0.23 -20.00 -21.97
C SER A 33 0.70 -19.45 -20.63
N ASP A 34 1.62 -20.14 -19.94
CA ASP A 34 2.17 -19.70 -18.66
C ASP A 34 3.10 -18.50 -18.85
N CYS A 35 3.95 -18.49 -19.87
CA CYS A 35 4.76 -17.32 -20.21
C CYS A 35 3.89 -16.11 -20.57
N LEU A 36 2.80 -16.31 -21.30
CA LEU A 36 1.85 -15.24 -21.63
C LEU A 36 1.11 -14.76 -20.37
N LEU A 37 0.69 -15.67 -19.49
CA LEU A 37 0.03 -15.31 -18.23
C LEU A 37 0.99 -14.54 -17.30
N LEU A 38 2.26 -14.95 -17.23
CA LEU A 38 3.30 -14.25 -16.49
C LEU A 38 3.64 -12.90 -17.11
N TYR A 39 3.68 -12.79 -18.43
CA TYR A 39 3.92 -11.52 -19.13
C TYR A 39 2.74 -10.56 -18.96
N VAL A 40 1.50 -11.05 -19.08
CA VAL A 40 0.28 -10.27 -18.83
C VAL A 40 0.20 -9.89 -17.35
N SER A 41 0.45 -10.81 -16.42
CA SER A 41 0.51 -10.54 -14.97
C SER A 41 1.62 -9.55 -14.63
N SER A 42 2.78 -9.63 -15.27
CA SER A 42 3.89 -8.68 -15.10
C SER A 42 3.56 -7.32 -15.71
N TYR A 43 2.97 -7.27 -16.90
CA TYR A 43 2.62 -6.03 -17.59
C TYR A 43 1.50 -5.28 -16.86
N PHE A 44 0.40 -5.97 -16.53
CA PHE A 44 -0.68 -5.40 -15.74
C PHE A 44 -0.25 -5.16 -14.29
N GLY A 45 0.52 -6.06 -13.67
CA GLY A 45 1.06 -5.91 -12.31
C GLY A 45 2.07 -4.76 -12.18
N ALA A 46 2.93 -4.55 -13.17
CA ALA A 46 3.85 -3.40 -13.22
C ALA A 46 3.09 -2.09 -13.49
N ARG A 47 2.01 -2.14 -14.28
CA ARG A 47 1.14 -0.99 -14.52
C ARG A 47 0.28 -0.63 -13.30
N LEU A 48 -0.14 -1.62 -12.50
CA LEU A 48 -0.78 -1.40 -11.20
C LEU A 48 0.21 -0.74 -10.22
N ARG A 49 1.44 -1.27 -10.11
CA ARG A 49 2.49 -0.71 -9.24
C ARG A 49 2.95 0.69 -9.61
N SER A 50 2.87 1.11 -10.88
CA SER A 50 3.34 2.41 -11.35
C SER A 50 2.68 3.60 -10.65
N ASN A 51 1.40 3.50 -10.31
CA ASN A 51 0.62 4.60 -9.75
C ASN A 51 0.44 4.54 -8.23
N GLU A 52 0.76 3.40 -7.62
CA GLU A 52 0.63 3.19 -6.19
C GLU A 52 1.41 4.23 -5.39
N LYS A 53 0.76 4.74 -4.35
CA LYS A 53 1.33 5.67 -3.39
C LYS A 53 1.47 4.93 -2.07
N TYR A 54 2.69 4.89 -1.56
CA TYR A 54 3.02 4.14 -0.37
C TYR A 54 3.17 5.10 0.81
N CYS A 55 2.25 5.03 1.76
CA CYS A 55 2.17 5.94 2.89
C CYS A 55 2.48 5.21 4.19
N ASN A 56 3.69 5.44 4.69
CA ASN A 56 4.14 4.91 5.97
C ASN A 56 3.66 5.82 7.10
N ILE A 57 2.96 5.25 8.08
CA ILE A 57 2.44 5.98 9.25
C ILE A 57 3.06 5.49 10.54
N HIS A 58 3.11 6.37 11.55
CA HIS A 58 3.46 5.96 12.91
C HIS A 58 2.93 6.95 13.95
N ALA A 59 2.42 6.42 15.06
CA ALA A 59 2.13 7.21 16.26
C ALA A 59 3.11 6.94 17.40
N ASN A 60 3.77 8.01 17.87
CA ASN A 60 4.59 8.00 19.06
C ASN A 60 3.74 8.30 20.30
N TRP A 61 3.32 7.24 21.00
CA TRP A 61 2.57 7.31 22.26
C TRP A 61 3.46 6.88 23.43
N ARG A 62 3.48 7.66 24.51
CA ARG A 62 4.25 7.37 25.74
C ARG A 62 3.39 6.87 26.89
N ASN A 63 2.28 7.55 27.16
CA ASN A 63 1.32 7.18 28.19
C ASN A 63 -0.01 7.92 27.97
N ALA A 64 -1.04 7.57 28.77
CA ALA A 64 -2.38 8.12 28.64
C ALA A 64 -2.55 9.59 29.06
N LYS A 65 -1.54 10.19 29.70
CA LYS A 65 -1.56 11.56 30.24
C LYS A 65 -0.79 12.56 29.39
N LEU A 66 -0.12 12.12 28.33
CA LEU A 66 0.64 12.99 27.43
C LEU A 66 0.01 13.02 26.04
N HIS A 67 0.29 14.09 25.30
CA HIS A 67 0.02 14.14 23.87
C HIS A 67 0.78 13.00 23.18
N SER A 68 0.21 12.49 22.10
CA SER A 68 0.91 11.59 21.18
C SER A 68 1.30 12.33 19.91
N GLY A 69 2.39 11.91 19.29
CA GLY A 69 2.81 12.48 18.01
C GLY A 69 2.49 11.53 16.87
N GLY A 70 1.69 11.95 15.90
CA GLY A 70 1.46 11.24 14.64
C GLY A 70 2.39 11.73 13.55
N ALA A 71 2.76 10.84 12.63
CA ALA A 71 3.47 11.20 11.42
C ALA A 71 3.10 10.28 10.26
N PHE A 72 3.20 10.83 9.06
CA PHE A 72 3.21 10.03 7.84
C PHE A 72 4.28 10.53 6.86
N ILE A 73 4.70 9.63 5.98
CA ILE A 73 5.53 9.93 4.81
C ILE A 73 5.01 9.15 3.61
N ILE A 74 4.80 9.84 2.50
CA ILE A 74 4.23 9.28 1.26
C ILE A 74 5.33 9.18 0.21
N ARG A 75 5.39 8.05 -0.47
CA ARG A 75 6.32 7.79 -1.57
C ARG A 75 5.59 7.38 -2.84
N ASP A 76 6.22 7.66 -3.97
CA ASP A 76 5.86 7.04 -5.24
C ASP A 76 6.45 5.62 -5.35
N SER A 77 6.10 4.95 -6.44
CA SER A 77 6.57 3.61 -6.79
C SER A 77 8.09 3.51 -7.03
N SER A 78 8.77 4.65 -7.23
CA SER A 78 10.23 4.74 -7.35
C SER A 78 10.92 5.03 -6.01
N GLY A 79 10.16 5.08 -4.91
CA GLY A 79 10.65 5.39 -3.57
C GLY A 79 10.92 6.87 -3.31
N ASN A 80 10.62 7.77 -4.25
CA ASN A 80 10.76 9.20 -4.04
C ASN A 80 9.68 9.68 -3.08
N VAL A 81 10.06 10.53 -2.13
CA VAL A 81 9.12 11.10 -1.16
C VAL A 81 8.35 12.24 -1.81
N LEU A 82 7.04 12.15 -1.80
CA LEU A 82 6.14 13.17 -2.31
C LEU A 82 5.78 14.17 -1.21
N HIS A 83 5.35 13.67 -0.06
CA HIS A 83 5.00 14.51 1.08
C HIS A 83 5.39 13.83 2.39
N HIS A 84 5.54 14.65 3.41
CA HIS A 84 5.55 14.18 4.78
C HIS A 84 4.78 15.17 5.65
N ALA A 85 4.24 14.66 6.74
CA ALA A 85 3.52 15.47 7.71
C ALA A 85 3.72 14.93 9.11
N ARG A 86 3.37 15.77 10.08
CA ARG A 86 3.26 15.37 11.47
C ARG A 86 2.20 16.18 12.17
N ASP A 87 1.59 15.59 13.20
CA ASP A 87 0.61 16.26 14.04
C ASP A 87 0.70 15.79 15.50
N ALA A 88 0.36 16.66 16.43
CA ALA A 88 0.25 16.33 17.84
C ALA A 88 -1.21 16.06 18.20
N PHE A 89 -1.50 14.82 18.58
CA PHE A 89 -2.82 14.45 19.05
C PHE A 89 -2.92 14.66 20.56
N THR A 90 -4.11 15.05 20.99
CA THR A 90 -4.50 15.05 22.39
C THR A 90 -4.34 13.66 23.01
N PHE A 91 -4.47 13.59 24.32
CA PHE A 91 -4.41 12.36 25.12
C PHE A 91 -5.16 11.19 24.48
N SER A 92 -4.49 10.04 24.45
CA SER A 92 -5.05 8.77 23.97
C SER A 92 -4.89 7.72 25.08
N PRO A 93 -5.92 6.94 25.40
CA PRO A 93 -5.91 6.04 26.56
C PRO A 93 -4.92 4.87 26.43
N ASN A 94 -4.58 4.46 25.21
CA ASN A 94 -3.61 3.41 24.93
C ASN A 94 -2.94 3.66 23.57
N ARG A 95 -1.85 2.93 23.32
CA ARG A 95 -1.07 3.02 22.08
C ARG A 95 -1.92 2.77 20.83
N LEU A 96 -2.73 1.71 20.81
CA LEU A 96 -3.55 1.37 19.64
C LEU A 96 -4.55 2.49 19.29
N THR A 97 -5.13 3.16 20.29
CA THR A 97 -6.02 4.32 20.08
C THR A 97 -5.26 5.46 19.42
N SER A 98 -4.03 5.72 19.86
CA SER A 98 -3.18 6.75 19.23
C SER A 98 -2.83 6.42 17.79
N GLU A 99 -2.60 5.14 17.49
CA GLU A 99 -2.24 4.66 16.15
C GLU A 99 -3.46 4.69 15.22
N LEU A 100 -4.65 4.33 15.71
CA LEU A 100 -5.93 4.48 14.98
C LEU A 100 -6.24 5.95 14.66
N ARG A 101 -6.01 6.87 15.60
CA ARG A 101 -6.16 8.31 15.34
C ARG A 101 -5.15 8.81 14.31
N CYS A 102 -3.92 8.30 14.34
CA CYS A 102 -2.92 8.61 13.32
C CYS A 102 -3.31 8.07 11.95
N MET A 103 -3.87 6.86 11.87
CA MET A 103 -4.40 6.27 10.65
C MET A 103 -5.55 7.12 10.06
N GLU A 104 -6.52 7.49 10.90
CA GLU A 104 -7.64 8.33 10.50
C GLU A 104 -7.16 9.68 9.95
N TRP A 105 -6.25 10.34 10.68
CA TRP A 105 -5.66 11.61 10.26
C TRP A 105 -4.87 11.48 8.96
N ALA A 106 -4.09 10.40 8.79
CA ALA A 106 -3.34 10.16 7.57
C ALA A 106 -4.29 9.95 6.39
N LEU A 107 -5.33 9.11 6.52
CA LEU A 107 -6.34 8.91 5.48
C LEU A 107 -7.05 10.21 5.09
N GLN A 108 -7.47 11.01 6.08
CA GLN A 108 -8.05 12.32 5.79
C GLN A 108 -7.08 13.20 4.99
N SER A 109 -5.80 13.21 5.40
CA SER A 109 -4.76 13.97 4.68
C SER A 109 -4.55 13.47 3.25
N MET A 110 -4.66 12.15 3.01
CA MET A 110 -4.54 11.59 1.65
C MET A 110 -5.72 12.01 0.77
N GLN A 111 -6.92 12.06 1.35
CA GLN A 111 -8.12 12.53 0.67
C GLN A 111 -7.99 14.02 0.31
N ASP A 112 -7.54 14.84 1.25
CA ASP A 112 -7.35 16.28 1.06
C ASP A 112 -6.28 16.59 0.00
N LEU A 113 -5.26 15.73 -0.11
CA LEU A 113 -4.24 15.77 -1.16
C LEU A 113 -4.73 15.26 -2.52
N GLY A 114 -5.94 14.68 -2.59
CA GLY A 114 -6.55 14.20 -3.82
C GLY A 114 -6.05 12.84 -4.30
N TYR A 115 -5.37 12.05 -3.46
CA TYR A 115 -4.98 10.68 -3.81
C TYR A 115 -6.21 9.78 -3.95
N LYS A 116 -6.25 9.02 -5.05
CA LYS A 116 -7.35 8.09 -5.37
C LYS A 116 -7.06 6.66 -4.96
N GLU A 117 -5.79 6.26 -5.07
CA GLU A 117 -5.31 4.93 -4.71
C GLU A 117 -4.14 5.09 -3.74
N ILE A 118 -4.19 4.38 -2.61
CA ILE A 118 -3.18 4.51 -1.54
C ILE A 118 -2.95 3.17 -0.84
N ILE A 119 -1.69 2.89 -0.54
CA ILE A 119 -1.29 1.81 0.37
C ILE A 119 -0.86 2.46 1.67
N ILE A 120 -1.57 2.19 2.77
CA ILE A 120 -1.19 2.64 4.10
C ILE A 120 -0.43 1.54 4.81
N ALA A 121 0.81 1.81 5.21
CA ALA A 121 1.67 0.86 5.87
C ALA A 121 1.98 1.28 7.31
N SER A 122 1.94 0.31 8.23
CA SER A 122 2.29 0.50 9.63
C SER A 122 3.07 -0.68 10.16
N ASP A 123 3.94 -0.42 11.13
CA ASP A 123 4.68 -1.47 11.85
C ASP A 123 3.98 -1.98 13.11
N LEU A 124 2.77 -1.50 13.39
CA LEU A 124 1.93 -2.05 14.44
C LEU A 124 0.94 -3.03 13.84
N HIS A 125 1.22 -4.33 13.98
CA HIS A 125 0.37 -5.39 13.44
C HIS A 125 -1.09 -5.29 13.96
N ASP A 126 -1.30 -5.00 15.24
CA ASP A 126 -2.64 -4.84 15.82
C ASP A 126 -3.45 -3.73 15.14
N LEU A 127 -2.80 -2.66 14.65
CA LEU A 127 -3.48 -1.60 13.91
C LEU A 127 -4.04 -2.13 12.59
N ILE A 128 -3.18 -2.81 11.82
CA ILE A 128 -3.54 -3.38 10.51
C ILE A 128 -4.63 -4.45 10.69
N THR A 129 -4.50 -5.33 11.68
CA THR A 129 -5.52 -6.32 12.00
C THR A 129 -6.84 -5.68 12.43
N ALA A 130 -6.80 -4.61 13.22
CA ALA A 130 -8.01 -3.91 13.66
C ALA A 130 -8.77 -3.24 12.50
N VAL A 131 -8.09 -2.63 11.53
CA VAL A 131 -8.76 -1.99 10.38
C VAL A 131 -9.26 -3.02 9.37
N THR A 132 -8.53 -4.12 9.17
CA THR A 132 -8.93 -5.18 8.22
C THR A 132 -10.03 -6.09 8.79
N LYS A 133 -10.03 -6.35 10.09
CA LYS A 133 -11.01 -7.22 10.78
C LYS A 133 -11.80 -6.46 11.85
N SER A 134 -12.40 -5.33 11.48
CA SER A 134 -12.98 -4.38 12.43
C SER A 134 -14.07 -4.95 13.36
N THR A 135 -14.76 -6.00 12.95
CA THR A 135 -15.78 -6.69 13.75
C THR A 135 -15.21 -7.43 14.96
N GLU A 136 -13.94 -7.87 14.90
CA GLU A 136 -13.22 -8.53 16.01
C GLU A 136 -12.77 -7.52 17.09
N TRP A 137 -12.88 -6.22 16.83
CA TRP A 137 -12.37 -5.15 17.69
C TRP A 137 -13.48 -4.19 18.17
N PRO A 138 -14.53 -4.68 18.86
CA PRO A 138 -15.72 -3.89 19.20
C PRO A 138 -15.41 -2.68 20.10
N ARG A 139 -14.34 -2.74 20.90
CA ARG A 139 -13.87 -1.62 21.73
C ARG A 139 -13.54 -0.37 20.91
N PHE A 140 -13.08 -0.54 19.67
CA PHE A 140 -12.65 0.55 18.79
C PHE A 140 -13.65 0.83 17.67
N ARG A 141 -14.87 0.27 17.74
CA ARG A 141 -15.89 0.33 16.68
C ARG A 141 -16.11 1.73 16.12
N LEU A 142 -16.18 2.76 16.97
CA LEU A 142 -16.41 4.13 16.52
C LEU A 142 -15.25 4.68 15.67
N LEU A 143 -14.01 4.45 16.08
CA LEU A 143 -12.83 4.87 15.30
C LEU A 143 -12.72 4.05 14.01
N LEU A 144 -12.91 2.74 14.10
CA LEU A 144 -12.86 1.83 12.96
C LEU A 144 -13.95 2.13 11.93
N HIS A 145 -15.15 2.51 12.37
CA HIS A 145 -16.22 2.94 11.48
C HIS A 145 -15.88 4.24 10.75
N ARG A 146 -15.29 5.23 11.46
CA ARG A 146 -14.81 6.48 10.82
C ARG A 146 -13.73 6.20 9.78
N ILE A 147 -12.74 5.37 10.11
CA ILE A 147 -11.70 4.92 9.18
C ILE A 147 -12.33 4.22 7.97
N SER A 148 -13.26 3.30 8.19
CA SER A 148 -13.96 2.59 7.11
C SER A 148 -14.70 3.56 6.19
N ASN A 149 -15.38 4.57 6.74
CA ASN A 149 -16.09 5.58 5.94
C ASN A 149 -15.13 6.45 5.12
N LEU A 150 -13.94 6.76 5.65
CA LEU A 150 -12.89 7.45 4.89
C LEU A 150 -12.39 6.57 3.74
N CYS A 151 -12.17 5.27 3.97
CA CYS A 151 -11.72 4.36 2.92
C CYS A 151 -12.68 4.29 1.73
N LEU A 152 -13.99 4.46 1.95
CA LEU A 152 -15.00 4.50 0.88
C LEU A 152 -14.87 5.70 -0.06
N GLN A 153 -14.07 6.71 0.29
CA GLN A 153 -13.84 7.91 -0.52
C GLN A 153 -12.69 7.75 -1.52
N PHE A 154 -11.97 6.63 -1.45
CA PHE A 154 -10.88 6.28 -2.34
C PHE A 154 -11.35 5.26 -3.39
N GLU A 155 -10.68 5.23 -4.53
CA GLU A 155 -10.88 4.19 -5.54
C GLU A 155 -10.30 2.85 -5.05
N ALA A 156 -9.15 2.91 -4.36
CA ALA A 156 -8.57 1.75 -3.69
C ALA A 156 -7.76 2.15 -2.44
N VAL A 157 -7.92 1.38 -1.36
CA VAL A 157 -7.07 1.45 -0.16
C VAL A 157 -6.59 0.06 0.19
N ALA A 158 -5.28 -0.10 0.38
CA ALA A 158 -4.69 -1.30 0.94
C ALA A 158 -3.99 -0.99 2.27
N PHE A 159 -3.91 -2.01 3.13
CA PHE A 159 -3.25 -1.92 4.43
C PHE A 159 -2.15 -2.97 4.52
N GLU A 160 -0.93 -2.52 4.82
CA GLU A 160 0.23 -3.41 4.90
C GLU A 160 0.93 -3.32 6.26
N THR A 161 1.34 -4.49 6.77
CA THR A 161 2.21 -4.56 7.94
C THR A 161 3.66 -4.49 7.49
N GLU A 162 4.43 -3.58 8.05
CA GLU A 162 5.83 -3.36 7.73
C GLU A 162 6.75 -3.63 8.93
N SER A 163 8.04 -3.81 8.65
CA SER A 163 9.01 -3.92 9.75
C SER A 163 9.25 -2.56 10.40
N SER A 164 9.61 -2.56 11.69
CA SER A 164 9.98 -1.31 12.39
C SER A 164 11.21 -0.61 11.79
N LEU A 165 12.07 -1.35 11.07
CA LEU A 165 13.22 -0.83 10.34
C LEU A 165 12.77 -0.12 9.06
N SER A 166 11.92 -0.77 8.26
CA SER A 166 11.30 -0.18 7.06
C SER A 166 10.54 1.10 7.42
N ASN A 167 9.80 1.09 8.54
CA ASN A 167 9.00 2.21 8.98
C ASN A 167 9.78 3.25 9.84
N SER A 168 11.11 3.14 9.90
CA SER A 168 11.92 3.91 10.84
C SER A 168 11.90 5.43 10.60
N ILE A 169 11.64 5.87 9.37
CA ILE A 169 11.51 7.30 9.04
C ILE A 169 10.25 7.90 9.65
N ALA A 170 9.09 7.28 9.45
CA ALA A 170 7.83 7.71 10.08
C ALA A 170 7.98 7.74 11.61
N ARG A 171 8.62 6.72 12.19
CA ARG A 171 8.97 6.69 13.62
C ARG A 171 9.81 7.89 14.06
N LYS A 172 10.86 8.24 13.32
CA LYS A 172 11.74 9.37 13.66
C LYS A 172 10.97 10.70 13.60
N ILE A 173 10.10 10.89 12.60
CA ILE A 173 9.25 12.08 12.49
C ILE A 173 8.29 12.16 13.68
N ALA A 174 7.56 11.09 13.98
CA ALA A 174 6.62 11.03 15.11
C ALA A 174 7.32 11.26 16.46
N LYS A 175 8.50 10.66 16.67
CA LYS A 175 9.31 10.86 17.88
C LYS A 175 9.77 12.31 18.05
N SER A 176 10.04 13.02 16.95
CA SER A 176 10.49 14.42 17.00
C SER A 176 9.47 15.36 17.64
N ILE A 177 8.17 15.04 17.61
CA ILE A 177 7.10 15.87 18.18
C ILE A 177 7.29 16.03 19.69
N LEU A 178 7.37 14.90 20.40
CA LEU A 178 7.49 14.90 21.86
C LEU A 178 8.93 15.16 22.33
N ARG A 179 9.93 14.84 21.50
CA ARG A 179 11.34 15.08 21.82
C ARG A 179 11.71 16.56 21.68
N ASP A 180 11.25 17.20 20.60
CA ASP A 180 11.67 18.56 20.23
C ASP A 180 10.58 19.61 20.52
N GLY A 181 9.46 19.23 21.16
CA GLY A 181 8.36 20.14 21.50
C GLY A 181 7.57 20.67 20.29
N ARG A 182 7.55 19.91 19.19
CA ARG A 182 7.02 20.37 17.91
C ARG A 182 5.54 20.03 17.73
N PHE A 183 4.70 20.64 18.56
CA PHE A 183 3.26 20.38 18.63
C PHE A 183 2.43 20.99 17.50
N GLN A 184 3.01 21.91 16.71
CA GLN A 184 2.32 22.48 15.56
C GLN A 184 2.21 21.44 14.43
N SER A 185 0.98 21.22 13.96
CA SER A 185 0.69 20.42 12.77
C SER A 185 1.31 21.04 11.53
N TYR A 186 1.86 20.22 10.64
CA TYR A 186 2.31 20.67 9.31
C TYR A 186 2.27 19.54 8.28
N LEU A 187 2.19 19.96 7.01
CA LEU A 187 2.35 19.15 5.82
C LEU A 187 3.38 19.83 4.92
N ALA A 188 4.33 19.08 4.39
CA ALA A 188 5.36 19.60 3.49
C ALA A 188 5.60 18.69 2.29
N LEU A 189 5.96 19.29 1.16
CA LEU A 189 6.40 18.60 -0.05
C LEU A 189 7.81 18.02 0.17
N GLY A 190 8.07 16.85 -0.40
CA GLY A 190 9.33 16.12 -0.25
C GLY A 190 9.52 15.53 1.15
N GLY A 191 10.75 15.08 1.43
CA GLY A 191 11.14 14.53 2.72
C GLY A 191 11.74 15.58 3.67
N PRO A 192 11.73 15.33 4.99
CA PRO A 192 12.37 16.23 5.94
C PRO A 192 13.89 16.27 5.72
N ALA A 193 14.46 17.47 5.62
CA ALA A 193 15.89 17.68 5.31
C ALA A 193 16.85 16.92 6.26
N TRP A 194 16.51 16.85 7.54
CA TRP A 194 17.31 16.17 8.56
C TRP A 194 17.27 14.62 8.47
N LEU A 195 16.44 14.04 7.59
CA LEU A 195 16.44 12.61 7.25
C LEU A 195 16.87 12.34 5.80
N HIS A 196 17.34 13.35 5.07
CA HIS A 196 17.61 13.25 3.64
C HIS A 196 18.52 12.06 3.27
N GLN A 197 19.62 11.86 4.00
CA GLN A 197 20.55 10.74 3.75
C GLN A 197 19.88 9.37 3.89
N GLN A 198 18.99 9.21 4.88
CA GLN A 198 18.29 7.94 5.08
C GLN A 198 17.24 7.71 3.99
N ILE A 199 16.47 8.75 3.65
CA ILE A 199 15.46 8.70 2.59
C ILE A 199 16.10 8.29 1.26
N PHE A 200 17.26 8.90 0.95
CA PHE A 200 18.00 8.62 -0.28
C PHE A 200 18.49 7.16 -0.34
N ARG A 201 19.04 6.64 0.77
CA ARG A 201 19.48 5.24 0.85
C ARG A 201 18.32 4.26 0.66
N GLU A 202 17.19 4.48 1.35
CA GLU A 202 16.01 3.62 1.21
C GLU A 202 15.44 3.67 -0.21
N ALA A 203 15.41 4.84 -0.84
CA ALA A 203 14.92 4.99 -2.22
C ALA A 203 15.85 4.33 -3.27
N ALA A 204 17.14 4.19 -2.97
CA ALA A 204 18.09 3.49 -3.85
C ALA A 204 17.86 1.97 -3.82
N LEU A 205 17.49 1.40 -2.66
CA LEU A 205 17.18 -0.02 -2.51
C LEU A 205 15.90 -0.45 -3.25
N ILE A 206 14.95 0.46 -3.45
CA ILE A 206 13.71 0.19 -4.20
C ILE A 206 13.99 0.16 -5.71
N ARG A 207 15.02 0.88 -6.17
CA ARG A 207 15.36 1.00 -7.60
C ARG A 207 16.36 -0.06 -8.10
N SER A 208 17.02 -0.77 -7.20
CA SER A 208 17.99 -1.84 -7.50
C SER A 208 17.28 -3.17 -7.73
#